data_AF-A0A164NWY8-F1
#
_entry.id   AF-A0A164NWY8-F1
#
_cell.length_a   1.000
_cell.length_b   1.000
_cell.length_c   1.000
_cell.angle_alpha   90.00
_cell.angle_beta   90.00
_cell.angle_gamma   90.00
#
_symmetry.space_group_name_H-M   'P 1'
#
loop_
_entity.id
_entity.type
_entity.pdbx_description
1 polymer ?
#
loop_
_entity_poly.entity_id
_entity_poly.type
_entity_poly.pdbx_seq_one_letter_code
_entity_poly.pdbx_strand_id
1 'polypeptide(L)'
;MSKPKPKKLHAYSVGKLHWLFQRSLHHNEEYLYLPLTGKKKTDVYNKGFLDGRRIPVSLYTDIEAAASVNEVKELLVIDKEMLVEKLNKDDQLISTLSLSETYEVKATVVISFLENYCYHCDLFGEKECFTKLSYDCAVEERERFTESHWHQVRIENRKERKQRKKTCPA
;
A
#
# COMPACT_ATOMS: atom_id res chain seq x y z
N MET A 1 11.68 -19.15 -11.60
CA MET A 1 11.10 -17.79 -11.75
C MET A 1 10.63 -17.29 -10.39
N SER A 2 10.87 -16.03 -10.03
CA SER A 2 10.40 -15.50 -8.73
C SER A 2 8.88 -15.34 -8.75
N LYS A 3 8.20 -15.72 -7.65
CA LYS A 3 6.75 -15.56 -7.53
C LYS A 3 6.33 -14.09 -7.64
N PRO A 4 5.16 -13.77 -8.23
CA PRO A 4 4.61 -12.42 -8.30
C PRO A 4 4.55 -11.76 -6.92
N LYS A 5 4.81 -10.45 -6.87
CA LYS A 5 4.76 -9.66 -5.63
C LYS A 5 4.02 -8.34 -5.87
N PRO A 6 3.32 -7.82 -4.85
CA PRO A 6 2.69 -6.52 -4.92
C PRO A 6 3.71 -5.40 -5.06
N LYS A 7 3.28 -4.31 -5.70
CA LYS A 7 4.07 -3.07 -5.82
C LYS A 7 4.02 -2.31 -4.50
N LYS A 8 5.16 -1.86 -3.98
CA LYS A 8 5.22 -1.16 -2.70
C LYS A 8 4.72 0.29 -2.83
N LEU A 9 3.73 0.65 -2.03
CA LEU A 9 3.29 2.02 -1.78
C LEU A 9 3.81 2.52 -0.43
N HIS A 10 4.06 3.82 -0.37
CA HIS A 10 4.60 4.49 0.80
C HIS A 10 4.31 5.98 0.67
N ALA A 11 4.11 6.67 1.81
CA ALA A 11 3.92 8.12 1.85
C ALA A 11 5.02 8.87 1.09
N TYR A 12 6.29 8.56 1.39
CA TYR A 12 7.47 9.13 0.71
C TYR A 12 7.82 8.54 -0.67
N SER A 13 6.90 7.83 -1.33
CA SER A 13 7.11 7.45 -2.73
C SER A 13 7.20 8.70 -3.62
N VAL A 14 7.66 8.53 -4.86
CA VAL A 14 7.80 9.63 -5.84
C VAL A 14 6.98 9.35 -7.10
N GLY A 15 6.55 10.42 -7.78
CA GLY A 15 5.78 10.34 -9.02
C GLY A 15 4.47 9.56 -8.87
N LYS A 16 4.16 8.70 -9.83
CA LYS A 16 2.89 7.93 -9.86
C LYS A 16 2.61 7.13 -8.59
N LEU A 17 3.64 6.62 -7.91
CA LEU A 17 3.45 5.83 -6.67
C LEU A 17 3.10 6.70 -5.46
N HIS A 18 3.53 7.96 -5.44
CA HIS A 18 3.11 8.92 -4.41
C HIS A 18 1.63 9.21 -4.56
N TRP A 19 1.24 9.57 -5.78
CA TRP A 19 -0.15 9.83 -6.14
C TRP A 19 -1.06 8.64 -5.85
N LEU A 20 -0.64 7.42 -6.22
CA LEU A 20 -1.40 6.20 -5.92
C LEU A 20 -1.56 5.95 -4.41
N PHE A 21 -0.53 6.23 -3.60
CA PHE A 21 -0.66 6.10 -2.16
C PHE A 21 -1.72 7.06 -1.63
N GLN A 22 -1.65 8.36 -1.96
CA GLN A 22 -2.61 9.35 -1.49
C GLN A 22 -4.02 9.07 -2.02
N ARG A 23 -4.15 8.73 -3.31
CA ARG A 23 -5.44 8.36 -3.92
C ARG A 23 -6.06 7.16 -3.22
N SER A 24 -5.25 6.14 -2.90
CA SER A 24 -5.72 4.97 -2.17
C SER A 24 -6.11 5.22 -0.71
N LEU A 25 -5.82 6.40 -0.14
CA LEU A 25 -6.28 6.77 1.20
C LEU A 25 -7.63 7.48 1.18
N HIS A 26 -7.92 8.21 0.11
CA HIS A 26 -9.05 9.14 0.08
C HIS A 26 -10.18 8.73 -0.89
N HIS A 27 -9.91 7.81 -1.82
CA HIS A 27 -10.90 7.24 -2.75
C HIS A 27 -11.30 5.83 -2.34
N ASN A 28 -12.01 5.71 -1.22
CA ASN A 28 -12.60 4.45 -0.74
C ASN A 28 -13.58 3.83 -1.75
N GLU A 29 -14.09 4.63 -2.70
CA GLU A 29 -14.96 4.16 -3.78
C GLU A 29 -14.21 3.39 -4.86
N GLU A 30 -12.91 3.63 -5.06
CA GLU A 30 -12.11 3.05 -6.16
C GLU A 30 -11.26 1.86 -5.72
N TYR A 31 -10.97 1.75 -4.41
CA TYR A 31 -10.06 0.75 -3.88
C TYR A 31 -10.74 -0.16 -2.84
N LEU A 32 -10.21 -1.38 -2.75
CA LEU A 32 -10.52 -2.35 -1.72
C LEU A 32 -9.24 -2.81 -1.03
N TYR A 33 -9.36 -3.13 0.25
CA TYR A 33 -8.22 -3.41 1.12
C TYR A 33 -8.30 -4.81 1.71
N LEU A 34 -7.20 -5.54 1.66
CA LEU A 34 -7.07 -6.82 2.33
C LEU A 34 -6.04 -6.70 3.47
N PRO A 35 -6.47 -6.76 4.74
CA PRO A 35 -5.54 -6.84 5.85
C PRO A 35 -4.73 -8.13 5.82
N LEU A 36 -3.41 -8.00 5.89
CA LEU A 36 -2.47 -9.10 5.97
C LEU A 36 -1.84 -9.20 7.36
N THR A 37 -2.23 -10.23 8.09
CA THR A 37 -1.49 -10.74 9.25
C THR A 37 -0.23 -11.47 8.78
N GLY A 38 0.72 -11.71 9.70
CA GLY A 38 1.99 -12.37 9.35
C GLY A 38 1.81 -13.75 8.69
N LYS A 39 0.85 -14.54 9.16
CA LYS A 39 0.52 -15.86 8.60
C LYS A 39 -0.11 -15.73 7.21
N LYS A 40 -1.12 -14.86 7.06
CA LYS A 40 -1.84 -14.65 5.80
C LYS A 40 -0.92 -14.09 4.71
N LYS A 41 -0.03 -13.15 5.07
CA LYS A 41 1.02 -12.64 4.18
C LYS A 41 1.90 -13.75 3.64
N THR A 42 2.40 -14.61 4.52
CA THR A 42 3.31 -15.70 4.13
C THR A 42 2.64 -16.65 3.14
N ASP A 43 1.39 -17.03 3.41
CA ASP A 43 0.61 -17.90 2.51
C ASP A 43 0.40 -17.25 1.14
N VAL A 44 -0.08 -16.00 1.12
CA VAL A 44 -0.35 -15.24 -0.11
C VAL A 44 0.91 -15.06 -0.96
N TYR A 45 2.04 -14.71 -0.35
CA TYR A 45 3.32 -14.50 -1.07
C TYR A 45 3.91 -15.81 -1.57
N ASN A 46 3.66 -16.91 -0.85
CA ASN A 46 4.03 -18.25 -1.30
C ASN A 46 3.15 -18.74 -2.44
N LYS A 47 1.91 -18.27 -2.58
CA LYS A 47 1.07 -18.58 -3.74
C LYS A 47 1.38 -17.67 -4.92
N GLY A 48 1.65 -16.40 -4.66
CA GLY A 48 1.79 -15.36 -5.68
C GLY A 48 0.45 -14.81 -6.19
N PHE A 49 -0.66 -15.23 -5.58
CA PHE A 49 -2.02 -14.79 -5.90
C PHE A 49 -2.92 -14.89 -4.66
N LEU A 50 -4.02 -14.13 -4.67
CA LEU A 50 -5.16 -14.33 -3.78
C LEU A 50 -6.10 -15.35 -4.41
N ASP A 51 -6.61 -16.31 -3.63
CA ASP A 51 -7.52 -17.36 -4.12
C ASP A 51 -8.82 -17.33 -3.32
N GLY A 52 -9.87 -16.77 -3.93
CA GLY A 52 -11.22 -16.70 -3.38
C GLY A 52 -12.14 -17.86 -3.79
N ARG A 53 -11.69 -18.78 -4.67
CA ARG A 53 -12.58 -19.78 -5.29
C ARG A 53 -13.12 -20.82 -4.31
N ARG A 54 -12.34 -21.14 -3.26
CA ARG A 54 -12.74 -22.12 -2.24
C ARG A 54 -13.37 -21.46 -1.02
N ILE A 55 -12.77 -20.34 -0.59
CA ILE A 55 -13.22 -19.56 0.56
C ILE A 55 -13.19 -18.10 0.09
N PRO A 56 -14.34 -17.44 -0.01
CA PRO A 56 -14.40 -16.04 -0.39
C PRO A 56 -13.51 -15.19 0.53
N VAL A 57 -12.77 -14.25 -0.05
CA VAL A 57 -11.88 -13.37 0.70
C VAL A 57 -12.59 -12.05 0.93
N SER A 58 -12.96 -11.76 2.17
CA SER A 58 -13.54 -10.47 2.55
C SER A 58 -12.52 -9.34 2.38
N LEU A 59 -12.97 -8.28 1.71
CA LEU A 59 -12.23 -7.05 1.50
C LEU A 59 -12.89 -5.91 2.27
N TYR A 60 -12.09 -4.90 2.63
CA TYR A 60 -12.55 -3.70 3.30
C TYR A 60 -12.68 -2.58 2.27
N THR A 61 -13.71 -1.74 2.42
CA THR A 61 -13.91 -0.53 1.62
C THR A 61 -13.21 0.68 2.20
N ASP A 62 -12.88 0.62 3.49
CA ASP A 62 -12.19 1.69 4.21
C ASP A 62 -10.81 1.24 4.67
N ILE A 63 -9.79 2.04 4.34
CA ILE A 63 -8.40 1.70 4.61
C ILE A 63 -8.05 1.80 6.09
N GLU A 64 -8.67 2.73 6.83
CA GLU A 64 -8.42 2.93 8.25
C GLU A 64 -8.98 1.77 9.06
N ALA A 65 -10.20 1.34 8.75
CA ALA A 65 -10.83 0.14 9.27
C ALA A 65 -9.97 -1.10 8.98
N ALA A 66 -9.45 -1.23 7.76
CA ALA A 66 -8.55 -2.32 7.39
C ALA A 66 -7.22 -2.28 8.17
N ALA A 67 -6.64 -1.09 8.34
CA ALA A 67 -5.38 -0.88 9.07
C ALA A 67 -5.52 -1.19 10.57
N SER A 68 -6.71 -0.96 11.13
CA SER A 68 -7.02 -1.12 12.56
C SER A 68 -7.37 -2.55 12.97
N VAL A 69 -7.45 -3.49 12.02
CA VAL A 69 -7.65 -4.91 12.35
C VAL A 69 -6.47 -5.43 13.16
N ASN A 70 -6.77 -6.20 14.21
CA ASN A 70 -5.76 -6.78 15.10
C ASN A 70 -4.68 -7.57 14.32
N GLU A 71 -3.42 -7.37 14.73
CA GLU A 71 -2.24 -8.06 14.21
C GLU A 71 -1.91 -7.83 12.72
N VAL A 72 -2.52 -6.82 12.10
CA VAL A 72 -2.21 -6.45 10.72
C VAL A 72 -0.86 -5.74 10.66
N LYS A 73 -0.02 -6.18 9.72
CA LYS A 73 1.28 -5.54 9.43
C LYS A 73 1.24 -4.74 8.15
N GLU A 74 0.55 -5.27 7.15
CA GLU A 74 0.48 -4.73 5.81
C GLU A 74 -0.93 -4.88 5.26
N LEU A 75 -1.29 -3.98 4.36
CA LEU A 75 -2.53 -4.00 3.60
C LEU A 75 -2.18 -4.24 2.14
N LEU A 76 -2.92 -5.14 1.49
CA LEU A 76 -2.98 -5.15 0.03
C LEU A 76 -4.05 -4.16 -0.40
N VAL A 77 -3.67 -3.24 -1.29
CA VAL A 77 -4.57 -2.31 -1.96
C VAL A 77 -4.86 -2.87 -3.34
N ILE A 78 -6.15 -2.98 -3.67
CA ILE A 78 -6.66 -3.56 -4.90
C ILE A 78 -7.60 -2.57 -5.55
N ASP A 79 -7.39 -2.32 -6.83
CA ASP A 79 -8.27 -1.46 -7.64
C ASP A 79 -9.59 -2.19 -7.94
N LYS A 80 -10.74 -1.57 -7.66
CA LYS A 80 -12.06 -2.17 -7.88
C LYS A 80 -12.34 -2.43 -9.36
N GLU A 81 -11.78 -1.67 -10.28
CA GLU A 81 -11.94 -1.91 -11.72
C GLU A 81 -11.39 -3.29 -12.11
N MET A 82 -10.39 -3.80 -11.39
CA MET A 82 -9.83 -5.14 -11.62
C MET A 82 -10.70 -6.27 -11.10
N LEU A 83 -11.78 -5.94 -10.38
CA LEU A 83 -12.60 -6.83 -9.58
C LEU A 83 -14.07 -6.92 -10.04
N VAL A 84 -14.46 -6.18 -11.09
CA VAL A 84 -15.87 -6.04 -11.56
C VAL A 84 -16.60 -7.38 -11.73
N GLU A 85 -15.91 -8.45 -12.16
CA GLU A 85 -16.49 -9.79 -12.33
C GLU A 85 -15.95 -10.82 -11.33
N LYS A 86 -15.18 -10.36 -10.34
CA LYS A 86 -14.45 -11.20 -9.38
C LYS A 86 -15.01 -11.12 -7.96
N LEU A 87 -15.94 -10.20 -7.72
CA LEU A 87 -16.61 -10.00 -6.44
C LEU A 87 -18.01 -10.62 -6.44
N ASN A 88 -18.43 -11.08 -5.27
CA ASN A 88 -19.83 -11.36 -5.01
C ASN A 88 -20.57 -10.08 -4.53
N LYS A 89 -21.86 -10.21 -4.19
CA LYS A 89 -22.70 -9.11 -3.71
C LYS A 89 -22.26 -8.50 -2.36
N ASP A 90 -21.38 -9.17 -1.64
CA ASP A 90 -20.90 -8.78 -0.31
C ASP A 90 -19.44 -8.27 -0.34
N ASP A 91 -18.96 -7.81 -1.51
CA ASP A 91 -17.58 -7.36 -1.75
C ASP A 91 -16.49 -8.38 -1.38
N GLN A 92 -16.81 -9.67 -1.51
CA GLN A 92 -15.86 -10.76 -1.29
C GLN A 92 -15.30 -11.25 -2.61
N LEU A 93 -13.98 -11.40 -2.67
CA LEU A 93 -13.31 -11.98 -3.82
C LEU A 93 -13.64 -13.48 -3.91
N ILE A 94 -14.22 -13.90 -5.04
CA ILE A 94 -14.59 -15.30 -5.33
C ILE A 94 -13.76 -15.92 -6.47
N SER A 95 -12.77 -15.18 -7.00
CA SER A 95 -11.88 -15.63 -8.06
C SER A 95 -10.41 -15.64 -7.61
N THR A 96 -9.48 -15.87 -8.54
CA THR A 96 -8.06 -15.61 -8.30
C THR A 96 -7.65 -14.20 -8.75
N LEU A 97 -6.71 -13.59 -8.02
CA LEU A 97 -6.09 -12.32 -8.38
C LEU A 97 -4.57 -12.39 -8.23
N SER A 98 -3.82 -12.02 -9.28
CA SER A 98 -2.36 -12.06 -9.22
C SER A 98 -1.82 -10.96 -8.32
N LEU A 99 -0.78 -11.25 -7.52
CA LEU A 99 -0.16 -10.23 -6.69
C LEU A 99 0.56 -9.14 -7.50
N SER A 100 0.96 -9.40 -8.74
CA SER A 100 1.60 -8.39 -9.60
C SER A 100 0.68 -7.20 -9.93
N GLU A 101 -0.63 -7.40 -9.79
CA GLU A 101 -1.68 -6.44 -10.08
C GLU A 101 -2.07 -5.61 -8.84
N THR A 102 -1.55 -5.99 -7.68
CA THR A 102 -1.90 -5.37 -6.39
C THR A 102 -0.77 -4.48 -5.88
N TYR A 103 -1.11 -3.63 -4.91
CA TYR A 103 -0.15 -2.80 -4.21
C TYR A 103 -0.07 -3.20 -2.73
N GLU A 104 1.08 -3.04 -2.09
CA GLU A 104 1.26 -3.26 -0.65
C GLU A 104 1.57 -1.93 0.05
N VAL A 105 0.94 -1.71 1.20
CA VAL A 105 1.25 -0.58 2.09
C VAL A 105 1.33 -1.08 3.53
N LYS A 106 2.20 -0.49 4.35
CA LYS A 106 2.28 -0.84 5.78
C LYS A 106 1.15 -0.19 6.55
N ALA A 107 0.46 -0.94 7.40
CA ALA A 107 -0.62 -0.41 8.24
C ALA A 107 -0.12 0.74 9.13
N THR A 108 1.06 0.60 9.73
CA THR A 108 1.65 1.67 10.56
C THR A 108 1.96 2.94 9.78
N VAL A 109 2.27 2.84 8.48
CA VAL A 109 2.52 4.00 7.62
C VAL A 109 1.20 4.69 7.27
N VAL A 110 0.13 3.93 7.05
CA VAL A 110 -1.22 4.48 6.83
C VAL A 110 -1.67 5.25 8.07
N ILE A 111 -1.68 4.60 9.24
CA ILE A 111 -2.13 5.21 10.50
C ILE A 111 -1.30 6.47 10.81
N SER A 112 0.03 6.37 10.76
CA SER A 112 0.90 7.52 11.01
C SER A 112 0.67 8.63 9.98
N PHE A 113 0.40 8.32 8.71
CA PHE A 113 0.12 9.35 7.72
C PHE A 113 -1.22 10.06 8.00
N LEU A 114 -2.26 9.30 8.35
CA LEU A 114 -3.56 9.87 8.71
C LEU A 114 -3.45 10.77 9.95
N GLU A 115 -2.84 10.27 11.01
CA GLU A 115 -2.70 10.98 12.29
C GLU A 115 -1.85 12.25 12.18
N ASN A 116 -0.69 12.17 11.52
CA ASN A 116 0.27 13.28 11.55
C ASN A 116 0.05 14.30 10.44
N TYR A 117 -0.68 13.95 9.36
CA TYR A 117 -0.82 14.83 8.20
C TYR A 117 -2.28 15.07 7.84
N CYS A 118 -3.09 14.02 7.70
CA CYS A 118 -4.47 14.21 7.29
C CYS A 118 -5.28 14.92 8.38
N TYR A 119 -5.17 14.50 9.64
CA TYR A 119 -5.94 15.11 10.75
C TYR A 119 -5.53 16.54 11.08
N HIS A 120 -4.33 16.96 10.66
CA HIS A 120 -3.82 18.31 10.84
C HIS A 120 -3.95 19.17 9.58
N CYS A 121 -4.56 18.65 8.51
CA CYS A 121 -4.79 19.40 7.28
C CYS A 121 -6.02 20.31 7.44
N ASP A 122 -5.91 21.57 7.03
CA ASP A 122 -7.03 22.53 7.06
C ASP A 122 -8.25 22.10 6.24
N LEU A 123 -8.03 21.21 5.26
CA LEU A 123 -9.08 20.66 4.39
C LEU A 123 -9.57 19.28 4.85
N PHE A 124 -9.15 18.80 6.01
CA PHE A 124 -9.57 17.51 6.53
C PHE A 124 -11.10 17.39 6.62
N GLY A 125 -11.66 16.29 6.13
CA GLY A 125 -13.10 16.03 6.13
C GLY A 125 -13.90 16.72 5.00
N GLU A 126 -13.29 17.62 4.21
CA GLU A 126 -13.94 18.14 3.01
C GLU A 126 -14.04 17.07 1.92
N LYS A 127 -15.20 17.00 1.24
CA LYS A 127 -15.30 16.29 -0.03
C LYS A 127 -14.29 16.93 -1.00
N GLU A 128 -13.38 16.12 -1.54
CA GLU A 128 -12.33 16.52 -2.50
C GLU A 128 -11.15 17.34 -1.93
N CYS A 129 -10.90 17.29 -0.61
CA CYS A 129 -9.75 17.96 0.01
C CYS A 129 -8.41 17.72 -0.72
N PHE A 130 -8.21 16.50 -1.21
CA PHE A 130 -7.01 16.07 -1.94
C PHE A 130 -6.97 16.56 -3.40
N THR A 131 -8.12 16.78 -4.07
CA THR A 131 -8.16 17.34 -5.44
C THR A 131 -7.78 18.81 -5.40
N LYS A 132 -8.23 19.53 -4.37
CA LYS A 132 -7.85 20.92 -4.11
C LYS A 132 -6.35 21.06 -3.83
N LEU A 133 -5.74 20.06 -3.20
CA LEU A 133 -4.29 19.99 -2.95
C LEU A 133 -3.51 19.25 -4.04
N SER A 134 -4.14 18.88 -5.16
CA SER A 134 -3.51 18.13 -6.26
C SER A 134 -2.76 16.86 -5.84
N TYR A 135 -3.19 16.19 -4.76
CA TYR A 135 -2.55 15.00 -4.19
C TYR A 135 -1.09 15.24 -3.76
N ASP A 136 -0.78 16.45 -3.31
CA ASP A 136 0.52 16.86 -2.80
C ASP A 136 0.47 17.13 -1.29
N CYS A 137 -0.23 16.27 -0.54
CA CYS A 137 -0.16 16.29 0.92
C CYS A 137 1.28 15.91 1.38
N ALA A 138 1.78 16.58 2.43
CA ALA A 138 3.08 16.31 3.06
C ALA A 138 4.34 16.51 2.16
N VAL A 139 4.28 17.39 1.15
CA VAL A 139 5.44 17.69 0.27
C VAL A 139 6.64 18.20 1.06
N GLU A 140 6.44 19.17 1.98
CA GLU A 140 7.54 19.72 2.79
C GLU A 140 8.25 18.65 3.65
N GLU A 141 7.49 17.71 4.22
CA GLU A 141 8.08 16.64 5.03
C GLU A 141 8.70 15.53 4.20
N ARG A 142 8.20 15.30 2.97
CA ARG A 142 8.89 14.48 1.99
C ARG A 142 10.23 15.12 1.60
N GLU A 143 10.28 16.43 1.40
CA GLU A 143 11.52 17.16 1.15
C GLU A 143 12.48 17.04 2.34
N ARG A 144 12.02 17.34 3.55
CA ARG A 144 12.80 17.14 4.79
C ARG A 144 13.26 15.70 4.98
N PHE A 145 12.43 14.70 4.67
CA PHE A 145 12.82 13.29 4.72
C PHE A 145 13.89 12.98 3.67
N THR A 146 13.77 13.50 2.45
CA THR A 146 14.75 13.31 1.37
C THR A 146 16.09 13.94 1.73
N GLU A 147 16.07 15.10 2.39
CA GLU A 147 17.24 15.82 2.89
C GLU A 147 17.80 15.24 4.19
N SER A 148 17.01 14.43 4.91
CA SER A 148 17.41 13.89 6.20
C SER A 148 18.65 12.98 6.10
N HIS A 149 19.50 13.06 7.13
CA HIS A 149 20.67 12.19 7.27
C HIS A 149 20.30 10.69 7.20
N TRP A 150 19.13 10.33 7.72
CA TRP A 150 18.63 8.95 7.70
C TRP A 150 18.37 8.45 6.27
N HIS A 151 17.88 9.31 5.38
CA HIS A 151 17.67 8.97 3.98
C HIS A 151 18.98 8.79 3.23
N GLN A 152 19.98 9.64 3.49
CA GLN A 152 21.33 9.50 2.96
C GLN A 152 21.97 8.17 3.41
N VAL A 153 21.90 7.85 4.70
CA VAL A 153 22.37 6.57 5.27
C VAL A 153 21.67 5.38 4.60
N ARG A 154 20.36 5.48 4.31
CA ARG A 154 19.62 4.42 3.60
C ARG A 154 20.07 4.26 2.15
N ILE A 155 20.38 5.37 1.46
CA ILE A 155 20.92 5.35 0.10
C ILE A 155 22.30 4.68 0.09
N GLU A 156 23.18 5.05 1.02
CA GLU A 156 24.52 4.47 1.18
C GLU A 156 24.45 2.97 1.46
N ASN A 157 23.65 2.55 2.44
CA ASN A 157 23.41 1.13 2.72
C ASN A 157 22.90 0.34 1.51
N ARG A 158 22.07 0.97 0.65
CA ARG A 158 21.58 0.33 -0.59
C ARG A 158 22.68 0.25 -1.64
N LYS A 159 23.55 1.25 -1.76
CA LYS A 159 24.73 1.23 -2.65
C LYS A 159 25.72 0.14 -2.20
N GLU A 160 26.03 0.05 -0.91
CA GLU A 160 26.90 -0.98 -0.36
C GLU A 160 26.35 -2.39 -0.60
N ARG A 161 25.06 -2.63 -0.35
CA ARG A 161 24.42 -3.93 -0.63
C ARG A 161 24.46 -4.30 -2.11
N LYS A 162 24.36 -3.32 -3.01
CA LYS A 162 24.51 -3.55 -4.46
C LYS A 162 25.96 -3.84 -4.85
N GLN A 163 26.94 -3.18 -4.24
CA GLN A 163 28.36 -3.43 -4.48
C GLN A 163 28.77 -4.81 -3.96
N ARG A 164 28.37 -5.18 -2.73
CA ARG A 164 28.63 -6.53 -2.17
C ARG A 164 28.05 -7.65 -3.04
N LYS A 165 26.89 -7.44 -3.67
CA LYS A 165 26.31 -8.39 -4.64
C LYS A 165 27.07 -8.50 -5.96
N LYS A 166 27.86 -7.48 -6.34
CA LYS A 166 28.70 -7.52 -7.55
C LYS A 166 30.07 -8.15 -7.30
N THR A 167 30.53 -8.20 -6.04
CA THR A 167 31.87 -8.67 -5.67
C THR A 167 31.92 -10.09 -5.14
N CYS A 168 30.80 -10.76 -4.90
CA CYS A 168 30.79 -12.21 -4.71
C CYS A 168 30.70 -12.90 -6.08
N PRO A 169 31.73 -13.63 -6.54
CA PRO A 169 31.55 -14.60 -7.61
C PRO A 169 30.54 -15.65 -7.14
N ALA A 170 29.70 -16.10 -8.07
CA ALA A 170 28.76 -17.20 -7.84
C ALA A 170 29.50 -18.51 -7.50
#